data_AF-A0A957NAQ3-F1
#
_entry.id   AF-A0A957NAQ3-F1
#
_cell.length_a   1.000
_cell.length_b   1.000
_cell.length_c   1.000
_cell.angle_alpha   90.00
_cell.angle_beta   90.00
_cell.angle_gamma   90.00
#
_symmetry.space_group_name_H-M   'P 1'
#
loop_
_entity.id
_entity.type
_entity.pdbx_description
1 polymer ?
#
loop_
_entity_poly.entity_id
_entity_poly.type
_entity_poly.pdbx_seq_one_letter_code
_entity_poly.pdbx_strand_id
1 'polypeptide(L)'
;MKRLFLPLLLITAMLMAACGGSAPAAAPAADAGASEAPAATTSERCGDPNRLDKDLNVYNWTDYMDPEIVSQFEDECGVKVVYDTFSSNEDLLAKLQA
;
A
#
# COMPACT_ATOMS: atom_id res chain seq x y z
N MET A 1 37.14 -46.24 -13.89
CA MET A 1 35.68 -45.97 -13.94
C MET A 1 35.22 -44.92 -12.91
N LYS A 2 35.99 -43.84 -12.69
CA LYS A 2 35.62 -42.71 -11.81
C LYS A 2 35.95 -41.34 -12.44
N ARG A 3 36.42 -41.36 -13.69
CA ARG A 3 36.81 -40.17 -14.47
C ARG A 3 35.78 -39.78 -15.53
N LEU A 4 34.70 -40.54 -15.64
CA LEU A 4 33.54 -40.28 -16.51
C LEU A 4 32.29 -39.85 -15.71
N PHE A 5 32.36 -39.82 -14.38
CA PHE A 5 31.26 -39.37 -13.51
C PHE A 5 31.38 -37.89 -13.11
N LEU A 6 32.52 -37.24 -13.39
CA LEU A 6 32.75 -35.83 -13.06
C LEU A 6 32.15 -34.83 -14.07
N PRO A 7 32.02 -35.10 -15.40
CA PRO A 7 31.33 -34.16 -16.28
C PRO A 7 29.80 -34.27 -16.19
N LEU A 8 29.26 -35.36 -15.62
CA LEU A 8 27.82 -35.60 -15.52
C LEU A 8 27.16 -34.87 -14.33
N LEU A 9 27.93 -34.47 -13.31
CA LEU A 9 27.45 -33.73 -12.14
C LEU A 9 27.51 -32.20 -12.34
N LEU A 10 28.17 -31.72 -13.39
CA LEU A 10 28.24 -30.29 -13.75
C LEU A 10 27.15 -29.85 -14.74
N ILE A 11 26.48 -30.79 -15.43
CA ILE A 11 25.45 -30.47 -16.43
C ILE A 11 24.05 -30.29 -15.77
N THR A 12 23.83 -30.79 -14.56
CA THR A 12 22.55 -30.64 -13.83
C THR A 12 22.41 -29.30 -13.10
N ALA A 13 23.47 -28.48 -13.04
CA ALA A 13 23.44 -27.15 -12.42
C ALA A 13 23.03 -26.02 -13.38
N MET A 14 22.71 -26.34 -14.64
CA MET A 14 22.42 -25.35 -15.69
C MET A 14 20.95 -25.38 -16.16
N LEU A 15 20.01 -25.76 -15.29
CA LEU A 15 18.57 -25.78 -15.60
C LEU A 15 17.66 -25.06 -14.60
N MET A 16 18.19 -24.23 -13.69
CA MET A 16 17.39 -23.40 -12.78
C MET A 16 17.78 -21.93 -12.88
N ALA A 17 17.81 -21.39 -14.10
CA ALA A 17 17.93 -19.95 -14.37
C ALA A 17 17.04 -19.53 -15.55
N ALA A 18 15.86 -20.14 -15.68
CA ALA A 18 14.93 -19.84 -16.77
C ALA A 18 13.48 -19.86 -16.27
N CYS A 19 13.16 -18.95 -15.35
CA CYS A 19 11.82 -18.36 -15.24
C CYS A 19 11.95 -17.04 -14.48
N GLY A 20 12.07 -15.94 -15.21
CA GLY A 20 12.27 -14.61 -14.65
C GLY A 20 12.32 -13.55 -15.73
N GLY A 21 11.14 -13.20 -16.24
CA GLY A 21 10.75 -11.87 -16.73
C GLY A 21 11.69 -11.09 -17.66
N SER A 22 11.27 -10.96 -18.92
CA SER A 22 11.36 -9.79 -19.81
C SER A 22 12.38 -8.69 -19.45
N ALA A 23 13.40 -8.54 -20.30
CA ALA A 23 14.27 -7.37 -20.30
C ALA A 23 13.49 -6.09 -20.69
N PRO A 24 13.85 -4.92 -20.12
CA PRO A 24 13.29 -3.63 -20.51
C PRO A 24 14.03 -3.11 -21.76
N ALA A 25 13.27 -2.66 -22.75
CA ALA A 25 13.79 -1.82 -23.82
C ALA A 25 13.56 -0.36 -23.44
N ALA A 26 14.63 0.32 -23.04
CA ALA A 26 14.62 1.76 -22.84
C ALA A 26 14.64 2.49 -24.20
N ALA A 27 13.78 3.51 -24.33
CA ALA A 27 14.03 4.67 -25.17
C ALA A 27 13.66 5.92 -24.33
N PRO A 28 14.44 7.01 -24.37
CA PRO A 28 14.30 8.12 -23.43
C PRO A 28 13.51 9.29 -24.02
N ALA A 29 12.79 10.04 -23.18
CA ALA A 29 12.73 11.51 -23.26
C ALA A 29 11.94 12.12 -22.07
N ALA A 30 12.61 13.07 -21.42
CA ALA A 30 12.10 14.28 -20.77
C ALA A 30 11.33 14.20 -19.43
N ASP A 31 12.03 14.69 -18.40
CA ASP A 31 11.60 15.73 -17.44
C ASP A 31 10.38 15.45 -16.56
N ALA A 32 10.64 15.02 -15.32
CA ALA A 32 10.54 15.90 -14.16
C ALA A 32 11.09 15.12 -12.95
N GLY A 33 11.98 15.73 -12.19
CA GLY A 33 12.49 15.16 -10.95
C GLY A 33 11.36 14.95 -9.95
N ALA A 34 10.78 13.75 -9.93
CA ALA A 34 10.16 13.23 -8.74
C ALA A 34 11.30 12.80 -7.82
N SER A 35 11.58 13.64 -6.82
CA SER A 35 12.26 13.16 -5.62
C SER A 35 11.43 11.99 -5.11
N GLU A 36 11.92 10.76 -5.29
CA GLU A 36 11.39 9.60 -4.59
C GLU A 36 11.60 9.87 -3.10
N ALA A 37 10.59 10.48 -2.49
CA ALA A 37 10.35 10.33 -1.07
C ALA A 37 10.28 8.82 -0.81
N PRO A 38 10.92 8.32 0.25
CA PRO A 38 10.87 6.89 0.54
C PRO A 38 9.40 6.49 0.60
N ALA A 39 9.03 5.49 -0.20
CA ALA A 39 7.70 4.92 -0.16
C ALA A 39 7.43 4.56 1.31
N ALA A 40 6.59 5.34 1.96
CA ALA A 40 6.12 5.05 3.30
C ALA A 40 5.49 3.67 3.21
N THR A 41 6.08 2.69 3.89
CA THR A 41 5.57 1.33 3.92
C THR A 41 4.25 1.38 4.69
N THR A 42 3.15 1.61 3.98
CA THR A 42 1.80 1.58 4.54
C THR A 42 1.58 0.19 5.13
N SER A 43 1.13 0.13 6.38
CA SER A 43 0.86 -1.14 7.06
C SER A 43 -0.13 -1.98 6.27
N GLU A 44 0.03 -3.32 6.26
CA GLU A 44 -0.93 -4.24 5.65
C GLU A 44 -2.34 -4.11 6.26
N ARG A 45 -2.46 -3.48 7.44
CA ARG A 45 -3.73 -3.17 8.12
C ARG A 45 -4.53 -2.04 7.47
N CYS A 46 -3.89 -1.23 6.62
CA CYS A 46 -4.50 -0.05 6.01
C CYS A 46 -5.31 -0.34 4.75
N GLY A 47 -5.42 -1.62 4.35
CA GLY A 47 -6.11 -2.02 3.12
C GLY A 47 -5.25 -1.84 1.87
N ASP A 48 -5.89 -1.85 0.71
CA ASP A 48 -5.19 -1.66 -0.58
C ASP A 48 -4.82 -0.16 -0.75
N PRO A 49 -3.52 0.20 -0.74
CA PRO A 49 -3.10 1.59 -0.84
C PRO A 49 -3.50 2.24 -2.18
N ASN A 50 -3.78 1.45 -3.22
CA ASN A 50 -4.26 1.97 -4.51
C ASN A 50 -5.75 2.34 -4.49
N ARG A 51 -6.47 1.99 -3.42
CA ARG A 51 -7.91 2.24 -3.25
C ARG A 51 -8.20 3.17 -2.08
N LEU A 52 -7.17 3.61 -1.38
CA LEU A 52 -7.27 4.49 -0.23
C LEU A 52 -7.12 5.93 -0.70
N ASP A 53 -8.20 6.70 -0.60
CA ASP A 53 -8.14 8.14 -0.86
C ASP A 53 -7.33 8.84 0.24
N LYS A 54 -6.78 10.01 -0.09
CA LYS A 54 -6.00 10.82 0.86
C LYS A 54 -6.84 11.33 2.03
N ASP A 55 -8.12 11.59 1.79
CA ASP A 55 -9.05 12.07 2.80
C ASP A 55 -10.16 11.04 3.01
N LEU A 56 -10.41 10.66 4.27
CA LEU A 56 -11.48 9.78 4.70
C LEU A 56 -12.48 10.58 5.54
N ASN A 57 -13.71 10.72 5.07
CA ASN A 57 -14.78 11.38 5.82
C ASN A 57 -15.49 10.35 6.70
N VAL A 58 -15.49 10.58 8.01
CA VAL A 58 -16.11 9.68 9.00
C VAL A 58 -17.17 10.44 9.77
N TYR A 59 -18.39 9.93 9.72
CA TYR A 59 -19.52 10.43 10.52
C TYR A 59 -19.82 9.42 11.63
N ASN A 60 -19.63 9.82 12.87
CA ASN A 60 -19.83 8.94 14.03
C ASN A 60 -20.58 9.64 15.16
N TRP A 61 -20.94 8.88 16.20
CA TRP A 61 -21.51 9.42 17.43
C TRP A 61 -20.45 10.06 18.32
N THR A 62 -20.84 11.09 19.06
CA THR A 62 -19.99 11.71 20.09
C THR A 62 -19.53 10.66 21.11
N ASP A 63 -18.28 10.76 21.54
CA ASP A 63 -17.62 9.89 22.54
C ASP A 63 -17.52 8.39 22.19
N TYR A 64 -17.78 7.99 20.94
CA TYR A 64 -17.65 6.59 20.50
C TYR A 64 -16.25 6.17 20.07
N MET A 65 -15.34 7.13 19.87
CA MET A 65 -13.97 6.86 19.44
C MET A 65 -13.00 7.70 20.26
N ASP A 66 -11.92 7.06 20.69
CA ASP A 66 -10.80 7.77 21.27
C ASP A 66 -10.05 8.53 20.15
N PRO A 67 -9.87 9.86 20.25
CA PRO A 67 -9.14 10.62 19.24
C PRO A 67 -7.71 10.12 19.00
N GLU A 68 -7.08 9.47 20.00
CA GLU A 68 -5.74 8.90 19.83
C GLU A 68 -5.73 7.75 18.81
N ILE A 69 -6.78 6.94 18.76
CA ILE A 69 -6.91 5.85 17.78
C ILE A 69 -7.04 6.40 16.36
N VAL A 70 -7.77 7.51 16.20
CA VAL A 70 -7.90 8.18 14.89
C VAL A 70 -6.54 8.69 14.43
N SER A 71 -5.80 9.37 15.31
CA SER A 71 -4.45 9.88 15.01
C SER A 71 -3.48 8.75 14.64
N GLN A 72 -3.49 7.64 15.39
CA GLN A 72 -2.64 6.49 15.08
C GLN A 72 -2.97 5.88 13.71
N PHE A 73 -4.25 5.84 13.34
CA PHE A 73 -4.68 5.38 12.03
C PHE A 73 -4.22 6.32 10.91
N GLU A 74 -4.34 7.64 11.10
CA GLU A 74 -3.84 8.63 10.14
C GLU A 74 -2.33 8.45 9.89
N ASP A 75 -1.55 8.28 10.97
CA ASP A 75 -0.10 8.08 10.91
C ASP A 75 0.29 6.75 10.26
N GLU A 76 -0.39 5.66 10.63
CA GLU A 76 -0.10 4.31 10.13
C GLU A 76 -0.47 4.16 8.64
N CYS A 77 -1.56 4.80 8.23
CA CYS A 77 -2.14 4.61 6.89
C CYS A 77 -1.87 5.75 5.92
N GLY A 78 -1.30 6.87 6.38
CA GLY A 78 -0.99 8.02 5.52
C GLY A 78 -2.24 8.69 4.95
N VAL A 79 -3.34 8.66 5.70
CA VAL A 79 -4.62 9.27 5.34
C VAL A 79 -4.97 10.36 6.32
N LYS A 80 -5.75 11.33 5.87
CA LYS A 80 -6.37 12.34 6.72
C LYS A 80 -7.81 11.95 6.99
N VAL A 81 -8.21 11.89 8.24
CA VAL A 81 -9.57 11.62 8.68
C VAL A 81 -10.28 12.94 8.97
N VAL A 82 -11.32 13.23 8.20
CA VAL A 82 -12.27 14.30 8.51
C VAL A 82 -13.37 13.69 9.37
N TYR A 83 -13.30 13.95 10.67
CA TYR A 83 -14.15 13.30 11.66
C TYR A 83 -15.23 14.24 12.19
N ASP A 84 -16.48 14.00 11.80
CA ASP A 84 -17.64 14.72 12.30
C ASP A 84 -18.42 13.87 13.30
N THR A 85 -18.77 14.44 14.44
CA THR A 85 -19.55 13.78 15.50
C THR A 85 -20.98 14.29 15.56
N PHE A 86 -21.92 13.39 15.86
CA PHE A 86 -23.34 13.69 15.99
C PHE A 86 -23.88 13.22 17.34
N SER A 87 -24.86 13.94 17.89
CA SER A 87 -25.53 13.61 19.15
C SER A 87 -26.84 12.84 18.99
N SER A 88 -27.43 12.85 17.79
CA SER A 88 -28.73 12.22 17.51
C SER A 88 -28.86 11.78 16.05
N ASN A 89 -29.76 10.83 15.80
CA ASN A 89 -30.04 10.36 14.44
C ASN A 89 -30.64 11.47 13.57
N GLU A 90 -31.38 12.38 14.18
CA GLU A 90 -31.97 13.53 13.53
C GLU A 90 -30.88 14.50 13.03
N ASP A 91 -29.84 14.77 13.83
CA ASP A 91 -28.72 15.63 13.45
C ASP A 91 -27.93 15.04 12.27
N LEU A 92 -27.63 13.73 12.35
CA LEU A 92 -26.95 13.02 11.26
C LEU A 92 -27.80 13.00 10.00
N LEU A 93 -29.10 12.71 10.13
CA LEU A 93 -30.02 12.66 9.00
C LEU A 93 -30.11 14.02 8.28
N ALA A 94 -30.18 15.12 9.05
CA ALA A 94 -30.19 16.47 8.49
C ALA A 94 -28.94 16.77 7.66
N LYS A 95 -27.75 16.32 8.10
CA LYS A 95 -26.50 16.47 7.35
C LYS A 95 -26.51 15.68 6.04
N LEU A 96 -27.08 14.48 6.03
CA LEU A 96 -27.10 13.60 4.86
C LEU A 96 -28.13 14.02 3.79
N GLN A 97 -29.15 14.78 4.18
CA GLN A 97 -30.23 15.21 3.30
C GLN A 97 -30.03 16.63 2.70
N ALA A 98 -29.00 17.34 3.14
CA ALA A 98 -28.64 18.68 2.65
C ALA A 98 -27.99 18.63 1.26
#